data_AF-R6NY20-F1
#
_entry.id   AF-R6NY20-F1
#
_cell.length_a   1.000
_cell.length_b   1.000
_cell.length_c   1.000
_cell.angle_alpha   90.00
_cell.angle_beta   90.00
_cell.angle_gamma   90.00
#
_symmetry.space_group_name_H-M   'P 1'
#
loop_
_entity.id
_entity.type
_entity.pdbx_description
1 polymer ?
#
loop_
_entity_poly.entity_id
_entity_poly.type
_entity_poly.pdbx_seq_one_letter_code
_entity_poly.pdbx_strand_id
1 'polypeptide(L)'
;MVIIMKNTVKKNLCTFIAVIVAASATIVFAGCSDNGAPQASTGSEGVASQTSDDASAVSQTKQPEKKRETIKIDDIAWNVDQGIVDGEKYVLLDYTNNSKYTVTDFEMTFKEKGSVTEEDKENFYNEIKDKFSMSDDDISELKQRDISMHAETEKIVEPGESAKNINCYYYSGIYYLKDINHFNLVEPDVATIKYINDNKIYTSYYDFSTKKYSEDENTEEAYYWTTSELGTKIPKPDVKVVKKYISDNENSFGFEAYGLSLDKFNEYVDKCKQLGFTVDESSYEGHYSADDKDGYNVYLSYKEDDDYMTVTIDAPSE
;
A
#
# COMPACT_ATOMS: atom_id res chain seq x y z
N MET A 1 29.95 26.13 17.27
CA MET A 1 30.27 24.80 17.82
C MET A 1 29.11 23.90 17.41
N VAL A 2 29.29 23.21 16.28
CA VAL A 2 28.23 22.47 15.59
C VAL A 2 28.07 21.13 16.32
N ILE A 3 26.93 20.95 16.98
CA ILE A 3 26.54 19.66 17.56
C ILE A 3 25.93 18.85 16.42
N ILE A 4 26.75 18.01 15.81
CA ILE A 4 26.29 16.95 14.91
C ILE A 4 25.61 15.91 15.80
N MET A 5 24.28 15.93 15.86
CA MET A 5 23.51 14.81 16.42
C MET A 5 23.71 13.61 15.49
N LYS A 6 24.61 12.72 15.89
CA LYS A 6 24.66 11.36 15.38
C LYS A 6 23.34 10.70 15.75
N ASN A 7 22.46 10.48 14.77
CA ASN A 7 21.33 9.58 14.92
C ASN A 7 21.89 8.20 15.29
N THR A 8 21.81 7.91 16.58
CA THR A 8 22.18 6.62 17.14
C THR A 8 21.01 5.71 16.82
N VAL A 9 21.13 4.97 15.72
CA VAL A 9 20.25 3.84 15.42
C VAL A 9 20.29 2.93 16.64
N LYS A 10 19.24 3.00 17.47
CA LYS A 10 19.02 2.05 18.55
C LYS A 10 18.97 0.67 17.91
N LYS A 11 19.82 -0.21 18.41
CA LYS A 11 19.80 -1.65 18.16
C LYS A 11 18.40 -2.20 18.49
N ASN A 12 17.51 -2.25 17.51
CA ASN A 12 16.35 -3.11 17.55
C ASN A 12 16.75 -4.43 16.87
N LEU A 13 17.22 -5.30 17.75
CA LEU A 13 17.42 -6.72 17.58
C LEU A 13 16.07 -7.38 17.23
N CYS A 14 16.07 -8.30 16.25
CA CYS A 14 14.97 -9.21 15.89
C CYS A 14 13.66 -8.56 15.41
N THR A 15 13.42 -8.61 14.09
CA THR A 15 12.22 -9.24 13.49
C THR A 15 12.48 -9.43 11.98
N PHE A 16 13.19 -10.49 11.59
CA PHE A 16 13.09 -11.06 10.23
C PHE A 16 11.80 -11.91 10.07
N ILE A 17 10.88 -11.82 11.04
CA ILE A 17 9.65 -12.59 11.12
C ILE A 17 8.53 -11.83 10.40
N ALA A 18 8.25 -12.29 9.19
CA ALA A 18 6.95 -12.32 8.51
C ALA A 18 5.81 -11.45 9.09
N VAL A 19 5.42 -10.41 8.35
CA VAL A 19 4.01 -10.01 8.28
C VAL A 19 3.39 -10.86 7.18
N ILE A 20 2.69 -11.92 7.60
CA ILE A 20 1.79 -12.69 6.73
C ILE A 20 0.53 -11.84 6.55
N VAL A 21 0.36 -11.19 5.41
CA VAL A 21 -0.99 -10.78 4.98
C VAL A 21 -1.67 -12.04 4.46
N ALA A 22 -2.37 -12.73 5.35
CA ALA A 22 -3.23 -13.84 4.98
C ALA A 22 -4.53 -13.30 4.36
N ALA A 23 -4.58 -13.20 3.04
CA ALA A 23 -5.84 -13.17 2.31
C ALA A 23 -6.30 -14.62 2.10
N SER A 24 -6.98 -15.20 3.09
CA SER A 24 -7.58 -16.53 3.00
C SER A 24 -8.94 -16.47 2.29
N ALA A 25 -8.92 -16.53 0.96
CA ALA A 25 -10.11 -16.92 0.19
C ALA A 25 -10.08 -18.45 -0.05
N THR A 26 -10.68 -19.20 0.87
CA THR A 26 -10.89 -20.64 0.70
C THR A 26 -11.92 -20.87 -0.40
N ILE A 27 -11.49 -21.11 -1.64
CA ILE A 27 -12.38 -21.55 -2.72
C ILE A 27 -12.32 -23.08 -2.79
N VAL A 28 -13.35 -23.74 -2.24
CA VAL A 28 -13.60 -25.16 -2.50
C VAL A 28 -14.11 -25.27 -3.93
N PHE A 29 -13.23 -25.65 -4.86
CA PHE A 29 -13.63 -26.11 -6.18
C PHE A 29 -14.02 -27.59 -6.10
N ALA A 30 -15.30 -27.89 -6.30
CA ALA A 30 -15.74 -29.18 -6.82
C ALA A 30 -16.66 -28.92 -8.02
N GLY A 31 -16.03 -28.96 -9.20
CA GLY A 31 -16.69 -28.90 -10.50
C GLY A 31 -17.41 -30.21 -10.85
N CYS A 32 -18.49 -30.04 -11.58
CA CYS A 32 -19.51 -30.99 -12.03
C CYS A 32 -18.99 -32.21 -12.81
N SER A 33 -19.78 -33.29 -12.85
CA SER A 33 -20.12 -33.93 -14.12
C SER A 33 -21.41 -34.77 -14.04
N ASP A 34 -22.03 -34.88 -15.20
CA ASP A 34 -23.43 -35.17 -15.53
C ASP A 34 -23.75 -36.68 -15.77
N ASN A 35 -25.06 -36.95 -15.90
CA ASN A 35 -25.76 -38.09 -16.53
C ASN A 35 -26.35 -39.24 -15.68
N GLY A 36 -27.69 -39.39 -15.79
CA GLY A 36 -28.39 -40.70 -15.75
C GLY A 36 -29.70 -40.75 -14.95
N ALA A 37 -30.84 -40.58 -15.62
CA ALA A 37 -32.20 -40.83 -15.10
C ALA A 37 -32.53 -42.35 -15.00
N PRO A 38 -33.75 -42.81 -14.60
CA PRO A 38 -34.81 -42.27 -13.71
C PRO A 38 -35.28 -43.32 -12.64
N GLN A 39 -36.33 -42.96 -11.89
CA GLN A 39 -37.23 -43.76 -11.00
C GLN A 39 -37.06 -43.44 -9.51
N ALA A 40 -38.08 -43.43 -8.65
CA ALA A 40 -39.55 -43.37 -8.73
C ALA A 40 -40.05 -43.24 -7.28
N SER A 41 -41.22 -42.62 -7.07
CA SER A 41 -42.19 -42.94 -5.99
C SER A 41 -41.73 -42.65 -4.53
N THR A 42 -42.41 -41.92 -3.63
CA THR A 42 -43.82 -41.81 -3.20
C THR A 42 -43.94 -40.53 -2.33
N GLY A 43 -45.01 -39.72 -2.43
CA GLY A 43 -46.09 -39.58 -1.40
C GLY A 43 -45.68 -38.71 -0.18
N SER A 44 -46.43 -37.74 0.34
CA SER A 44 -47.87 -37.46 0.34
C SER A 44 -48.13 -36.04 0.89
N GLU A 45 -49.18 -35.38 0.35
CA GLU A 45 -50.17 -34.44 0.96
C GLU A 45 -49.69 -33.28 1.88
N GLY A 46 -50.20 -32.04 1.85
CA GLY A 46 -51.34 -31.30 1.27
C GLY A 46 -51.23 -29.88 1.87
N VAL A 47 -51.72 -28.76 1.35
CA VAL A 47 -53.10 -28.36 1.06
C VAL A 47 -53.02 -27.00 0.34
N ALA A 48 -53.95 -26.76 -0.60
CA ALA A 48 -54.06 -25.60 -1.45
C ALA A 48 -54.65 -24.35 -0.77
N SER A 49 -54.30 -23.17 -1.29
CA SER A 49 -55.16 -21.99 -1.32
C SER A 49 -54.70 -21.04 -2.42
N GLN A 50 -55.48 -20.94 -3.48
CA GLN A 50 -55.33 -19.99 -4.58
C GLN A 50 -55.92 -18.63 -4.18
N THR A 51 -55.26 -17.54 -4.55
CA THR A 51 -55.91 -16.29 -4.99
C THR A 51 -55.02 -15.63 -6.04
N SER A 52 -55.65 -15.24 -7.14
CA SER A 52 -55.08 -14.49 -8.25
C SER A 52 -54.87 -13.02 -7.87
N ASP A 53 -53.91 -12.33 -8.50
CA ASP A 53 -54.19 -11.20 -9.39
C ASP A 53 -52.90 -10.54 -9.92
N ASP A 54 -52.94 -10.32 -11.23
CA ASP A 54 -52.26 -9.34 -12.10
C ASP A 54 -50.78 -8.92 -11.94
N ALA A 55 -50.03 -9.34 -12.98
CA ALA A 55 -49.12 -8.56 -13.82
C ALA A 55 -48.60 -7.18 -13.33
N SER A 56 -47.29 -7.13 -13.09
CA SER A 56 -46.36 -6.28 -13.87
C SER A 56 -44.91 -6.68 -13.57
N ALA A 57 -44.45 -7.74 -14.23
CA ALA A 57 -43.03 -8.06 -14.26
C ALA A 57 -42.32 -7.02 -15.14
N VAL A 58 -41.79 -5.97 -14.52
CA VAL A 58 -40.76 -5.14 -15.15
C VAL A 58 -39.51 -5.99 -15.21
N SER A 59 -39.31 -6.66 -16.35
CA SER A 59 -38.04 -7.29 -16.67
C SER A 59 -36.99 -6.18 -16.77
N GLN A 60 -36.26 -5.94 -15.67
CA GLN A 60 -35.01 -5.24 -15.75
C GLN A 60 -34.05 -6.14 -16.53
N THR A 61 -33.97 -5.91 -17.83
CA THR A 61 -32.86 -6.36 -18.65
C THR A 61 -31.60 -5.81 -18.00
N LYS A 62 -30.83 -6.67 -17.30
CA LYS A 62 -29.46 -6.36 -16.89
C LYS A 62 -28.72 -5.93 -18.15
N GLN A 63 -28.46 -4.63 -18.24
CA GLN A 63 -27.58 -4.07 -19.24
C GLN A 63 -26.23 -4.79 -19.06
N PRO A 64 -25.59 -5.27 -20.14
CA PRO A 64 -24.28 -5.90 -20.01
C PRO A 64 -23.34 -4.90 -19.35
N GLU A 65 -22.83 -5.24 -18.16
CA GLU A 65 -21.82 -4.45 -17.47
C GLU A 65 -20.66 -4.25 -18.43
N LYS A 66 -20.44 -3.00 -18.81
CA LYS A 66 -19.31 -2.63 -19.65
C LYS A 66 -18.07 -2.96 -18.84
N LYS A 67 -17.37 -4.04 -19.20
CA LYS A 67 -16.16 -4.49 -18.52
C LYS A 67 -15.21 -3.31 -18.40
N ARG A 68 -14.94 -2.91 -17.16
CA ARG A 68 -14.01 -1.83 -16.85
C ARG A 68 -12.63 -2.17 -17.40
N GLU A 69 -11.96 -1.18 -17.96
CA GLU A 69 -10.59 -1.35 -18.45
C GLU A 69 -9.62 -1.24 -17.27
N THR A 70 -8.89 -2.30 -16.97
CA THR A 70 -7.88 -2.34 -15.90
C THR A 70 -6.57 -1.71 -16.37
N ILE A 71 -5.82 -1.12 -15.45
CA ILE A 71 -4.45 -0.65 -15.71
C ILE A 71 -3.56 -1.83 -16.15
N LYS A 72 -2.59 -1.58 -17.04
CA LYS A 72 -1.67 -2.61 -17.52
C LYS A 72 -0.25 -2.33 -17.06
N ILE A 73 0.46 -3.40 -16.71
CA ILE A 73 1.88 -3.34 -16.37
C ILE A 73 2.72 -2.82 -17.56
N ASP A 74 2.30 -3.10 -18.80
CA ASP A 74 2.96 -2.61 -20.01
C ASP A 74 2.90 -1.08 -20.13
N ASP A 75 1.94 -0.43 -19.46
CA ASP A 75 1.84 1.03 -19.40
C ASP A 75 2.74 1.62 -18.29
N ILE A 76 3.35 0.79 -17.44
CA ILE A 76 4.30 1.23 -16.40
C ILE A 76 5.71 0.90 -16.86
N ALA A 77 6.45 1.92 -17.31
CA ALA A 77 7.84 1.74 -17.73
C ALA A 77 8.75 1.83 -16.50
N TRP A 78 9.35 0.70 -16.09
CA TRP A 78 10.17 0.62 -14.88
C TRP A 78 11.59 0.11 -15.18
N ASN A 79 12.52 0.44 -14.30
CA ASN A 79 13.90 -0.03 -14.33
C ASN A 79 14.44 -0.14 -12.90
N VAL A 80 15.36 -1.08 -12.68
CA VAL A 80 16.14 -1.17 -11.44
C VAL A 80 17.62 -1.04 -11.77
N ASP A 81 18.30 -0.11 -11.11
CA ASP A 81 19.74 0.12 -11.27
C ASP A 81 20.38 0.59 -9.96
N GLN A 82 21.71 0.68 -9.94
CA GLN A 82 22.44 1.23 -8.81
C GLN A 82 22.53 2.76 -8.90
N GLY A 83 22.08 3.44 -7.84
CA GLY A 83 22.18 4.89 -7.68
C GLY A 83 22.91 5.30 -6.40
N ILE A 84 23.09 6.62 -6.22
CA ILE A 84 23.63 7.21 -5.00
C ILE A 84 22.59 8.16 -4.42
N VAL A 85 22.16 7.92 -3.18
CA VAL A 85 21.24 8.76 -2.40
C VAL A 85 21.95 9.13 -1.10
N ASP A 86 21.99 10.41 -0.76
CA ASP A 86 22.67 10.94 0.44
C ASP A 86 24.13 10.49 0.62
N GLY A 87 24.83 10.28 -0.50
CA GLY A 87 26.24 9.86 -0.52
C GLY A 87 26.46 8.37 -0.32
N GLU A 88 25.39 7.57 -0.20
CA GLU A 88 25.45 6.11 -0.10
C GLU A 88 24.91 5.44 -1.37
N LYS A 89 25.46 4.26 -1.71
CA LYS A 89 25.00 3.47 -2.86
C LYS A 89 23.77 2.65 -2.50
N TYR A 90 22.79 2.63 -3.38
CA TYR A 90 21.56 1.86 -3.27
C TYR A 90 21.22 1.21 -4.61
N VAL A 91 20.48 0.10 -4.55
CA VAL A 91 19.73 -0.41 -5.69
C VAL A 91 18.35 0.21 -5.63
N LEU A 92 17.96 0.88 -6.70
CA LEU A 92 16.80 1.75 -6.76
C LEU A 92 15.92 1.37 -7.94
N LEU A 93 14.61 1.42 -7.71
CA LEU A 93 13.58 1.32 -8.73
C LEU A 93 13.16 2.74 -9.16
N ASP A 94 13.08 2.93 -10.46
CA ASP A 94 12.43 4.08 -11.09
C ASP A 94 11.26 3.56 -11.92
N TYR A 95 10.15 4.29 -11.95
CA TYR A 95 9.07 4.02 -12.91
C TYR A 95 8.43 5.28 -13.48
N THR A 96 7.86 5.14 -14.66
CA THR A 96 7.06 6.16 -15.36
C THR A 96 5.67 5.60 -15.63
N ASN A 97 4.65 6.33 -15.22
CA ASN A 97 3.26 5.98 -15.45
C ASN A 97 2.82 6.48 -16.84
N ASN A 98 2.80 5.60 -17.85
CA ASN A 98 2.26 5.92 -19.17
C ASN A 98 0.78 5.54 -19.31
N SER A 99 0.14 5.09 -18.23
CA SER A 99 -1.28 4.81 -18.22
C SER A 99 -2.10 6.09 -18.19
N LYS A 100 -3.42 5.97 -18.40
CA LYS A 100 -4.36 7.09 -18.25
C LYS A 100 -4.82 7.31 -16.80
N TYR A 101 -4.42 6.45 -15.86
CA TYR A 101 -4.88 6.49 -14.47
C TYR A 101 -3.83 7.15 -13.58
N THR A 102 -4.27 7.82 -12.52
CA THR A 102 -3.38 8.21 -11.41
C THR A 102 -3.02 6.94 -10.63
N VAL A 103 -1.72 6.64 -10.53
CA VAL A 103 -1.20 5.55 -9.69
C VAL A 103 -1.00 6.08 -8.27
N THR A 104 -1.46 5.32 -7.28
CA THR A 104 -1.39 5.69 -5.86
C THR A 104 -0.47 4.78 -5.06
N ASP A 105 -0.05 3.67 -5.65
CA ASP A 105 0.82 2.67 -5.04
C ASP A 105 1.40 1.81 -6.17
N PHE A 106 2.70 1.59 -6.13
CA PHE A 106 3.38 0.64 -7.00
C PHE A 106 4.34 -0.22 -6.19
N GLU A 107 4.06 -1.52 -6.17
CA GLU A 107 4.90 -2.54 -5.56
C GLU A 107 5.42 -3.49 -6.64
N MET A 108 6.70 -3.84 -6.54
CA MET A 108 7.31 -4.91 -7.33
C MET A 108 8.00 -5.87 -6.38
N THR A 109 7.60 -7.14 -6.42
CA THR A 109 8.32 -8.24 -5.77
C THR A 109 9.20 -8.97 -6.78
N PHE A 110 10.33 -9.47 -6.31
CA PHE A 110 11.29 -10.22 -7.11
C PHE A 110 11.62 -11.52 -6.41
N LYS A 111 11.64 -12.61 -7.19
CA LYS A 111 11.95 -13.96 -6.72
C LYS A 111 13.26 -14.46 -7.27
N GLU A 112 13.85 -15.43 -6.59
CA GLU A 112 15.05 -16.13 -7.04
C GLU A 112 14.89 -16.66 -8.47
N LYS A 113 15.88 -16.36 -9.32
CA LYS A 113 15.94 -16.92 -10.67
C LYS A 113 16.20 -18.41 -10.60
N GLY A 114 15.57 -19.17 -11.50
CA GLY A 114 15.86 -20.60 -11.66
C GLY A 114 17.29 -20.94 -12.08
N SER A 115 18.10 -19.94 -12.47
CA SER A 115 19.53 -20.09 -12.81
C SER A 115 20.48 -19.91 -11.62
N VAL A 116 19.99 -19.50 -10.45
CA VAL A 116 20.83 -19.31 -9.25
C VAL A 116 21.36 -20.66 -8.78
N THR A 117 22.68 -20.75 -8.60
CA THR A 117 23.35 -21.96 -8.12
C THR A 117 23.49 -21.96 -6.61
N GLU A 118 23.75 -23.13 -6.02
CA GLU A 118 24.06 -23.23 -4.58
C GLU A 118 25.32 -22.43 -4.19
N GLU A 119 26.28 -22.27 -5.10
CA GLU A 119 27.46 -21.44 -4.88
C GLU A 119 27.08 -19.95 -4.81
N ASP A 120 26.22 -19.48 -5.72
CA ASP A 120 25.69 -18.11 -5.69
C ASP A 120 24.94 -17.84 -4.37
N LYS A 121 24.14 -18.80 -3.93
CA LYS A 121 23.42 -18.73 -2.65
C LYS A 121 24.37 -18.64 -1.46
N GLU A 122 25.35 -19.53 -1.39
CA GLU A 122 26.32 -19.53 -0.28
C GLU A 122 27.09 -18.20 -0.22
N ASN A 123 27.49 -17.65 -1.37
CA ASN A 123 28.12 -16.33 -1.45
C ASN A 123 27.18 -15.22 -0.96
N PHE A 124 25.94 -15.19 -1.46
CA PHE A 124 24.92 -14.24 -1.02
C PHE A 124 24.72 -14.28 0.51
N TYR A 125 24.54 -15.47 1.09
CA TYR A 125 24.31 -15.63 2.52
C TYR A 125 25.51 -15.20 3.37
N ASN A 126 26.73 -15.47 2.91
CA ASN A 126 27.95 -15.02 3.60
C ASN A 126 28.07 -13.49 3.57
N GLU A 127 27.81 -12.87 2.41
CA GLU A 127 27.90 -11.42 2.26
C GLU A 127 26.88 -10.67 3.11
N ILE A 128 25.62 -11.11 3.14
CA ILE A 128 24.60 -10.48 3.98
C ILE A 128 24.85 -10.74 5.47
N LYS A 129 25.38 -11.92 5.84
CA LYS A 129 25.73 -12.23 7.23
C LYS A 129 26.71 -11.22 7.77
N ASP A 130 27.79 -10.98 7.03
CA ASP A 130 28.84 -10.04 7.44
C ASP A 130 28.31 -8.61 7.43
N LYS A 131 27.61 -8.22 6.35
CA LYS A 131 27.08 -6.87 6.16
C LYS A 131 26.12 -6.44 7.26
N PHE A 132 25.24 -7.35 7.69
CA PHE A 132 24.24 -7.07 8.72
C PHE A 132 24.60 -7.63 10.09
N SER A 133 25.78 -8.23 10.23
CA SER A 133 26.25 -8.88 11.47
C SER A 133 25.23 -9.90 12.02
N MET A 134 24.65 -10.70 11.13
CA MET A 134 23.64 -11.71 11.46
C MET A 134 24.26 -12.90 12.20
N SER A 135 23.48 -13.53 13.07
CA SER A 135 23.92 -14.77 13.74
C SER A 135 23.86 -15.97 12.79
N ASP A 136 24.52 -17.07 13.18
CA ASP A 136 24.42 -18.34 12.45
C ASP A 136 22.99 -18.88 12.42
N ASP A 137 22.22 -18.64 13.50
CA ASP A 137 20.82 -19.03 13.58
C ASP A 137 19.96 -18.22 12.60
N ASP A 138 20.14 -16.89 12.55
CA ASP A 138 19.41 -16.02 11.62
C ASP A 138 19.67 -16.43 10.15
N ILE A 139 20.93 -16.75 9.81
CA ILE A 139 21.30 -17.22 8.48
C ILE A 139 20.71 -18.60 8.18
N SER A 140 20.67 -19.49 9.17
CA SER A 140 20.08 -20.82 9.01
C SER A 140 18.57 -20.75 8.79
N GLU A 141 17.88 -19.80 9.40
CA GLU A 141 16.47 -19.51 9.12
C GLU A 141 16.29 -18.91 7.72
N LEU A 142 17.16 -17.97 7.34
CA LEU A 142 17.09 -17.32 6.03
C LEU A 142 17.31 -18.29 4.88
N LYS A 143 18.24 -19.25 5.04
CA LYS A 143 18.52 -20.33 4.07
C LYS A 143 17.31 -21.25 3.80
N GLN A 144 16.25 -21.19 4.61
CA GLN A 144 15.01 -21.94 4.37
C GLN A 144 14.06 -21.26 3.39
N ARG A 145 14.41 -20.08 2.88
CA ARG A 145 13.60 -19.28 1.98
C ARG A 145 14.40 -18.99 0.71
N ASP A 146 13.72 -18.96 -0.43
CA ASP A 146 14.33 -18.49 -1.68
C ASP A 146 14.72 -17.02 -1.56
N ILE A 147 15.80 -16.61 -2.23
CA ILE A 147 16.23 -15.21 -2.26
C ILE A 147 15.08 -14.38 -2.85
N SER A 148 14.64 -13.34 -2.14
CA SER A 148 13.65 -12.40 -2.64
C SER A 148 13.99 -10.97 -2.31
N MET A 149 13.44 -10.05 -3.09
CA MET A 149 13.59 -8.61 -2.93
C MET A 149 12.23 -7.93 -3.17
N HIS A 150 12.05 -6.71 -2.68
CA HIS A 150 10.90 -5.89 -3.05
C HIS A 150 11.29 -4.42 -3.21
N ALA A 151 10.44 -3.68 -3.91
CA ALA A 151 10.41 -2.22 -3.92
C ALA A 151 8.94 -1.78 -3.88
N GLU A 152 8.63 -0.78 -3.09
CA GLU A 152 7.28 -0.26 -2.89
C GLU A 152 7.34 1.25 -2.73
N THR A 153 6.31 1.95 -3.22
CA THR A 153 6.09 3.37 -2.96
C THR A 153 4.61 3.69 -3.03
N GLU A 154 4.18 4.61 -2.17
CA GLU A 154 2.83 5.19 -2.19
C GLU A 154 2.81 6.59 -2.81
N LYS A 155 3.88 7.00 -3.51
CA LYS A 155 3.88 8.26 -4.26
C LYS A 155 2.72 8.29 -5.24
N ILE A 156 1.99 9.40 -5.23
CA ILE A 156 0.98 9.68 -6.24
C ILE A 156 1.68 10.05 -7.54
N VAL A 157 1.47 9.24 -8.59
CA VAL A 157 2.09 9.45 -9.90
C VAL A 157 1.00 9.63 -10.96
N GLU A 158 0.89 10.85 -11.47
CA GLU A 158 -0.09 11.20 -12.50
C GLU A 158 0.29 10.61 -13.87
N PRO A 159 -0.68 10.52 -14.80
CA PRO A 159 -0.39 10.15 -16.19
C PRO A 159 0.74 10.98 -16.80
N GLY A 160 1.81 10.31 -17.25
CA GLY A 160 3.00 10.90 -17.85
C GLY A 160 4.10 11.29 -16.87
N GLU A 161 3.89 11.13 -15.57
CA GLU A 161 4.90 11.43 -14.54
C GLU A 161 5.72 10.20 -14.14
N SER A 162 6.80 10.43 -13.38
CA SER A 162 7.70 9.39 -12.90
C SER A 162 7.92 9.49 -11.39
N ALA A 163 8.02 8.34 -10.72
CA ALA A 163 8.64 8.23 -9.40
C ALA A 163 10.04 7.63 -9.56
N LYS A 164 10.99 8.12 -8.75
CA LYS A 164 12.40 7.79 -8.86
C LYS A 164 13.03 7.57 -7.50
N ASN A 165 14.17 6.89 -7.50
CA ASN A 165 14.96 6.58 -6.32
C ASN A 165 14.17 5.79 -5.26
N ILE A 166 13.27 4.91 -5.69
CA ILE A 166 12.51 4.05 -4.78
C ILE A 166 13.46 2.96 -4.30
N ASN A 167 13.65 2.83 -3.00
CA ASN A 167 14.58 1.85 -2.45
C ASN A 167 14.12 0.41 -2.75
N CYS A 168 15.04 -0.43 -3.20
CA CYS A 168 14.86 -1.89 -3.15
C CYS A 168 15.34 -2.42 -1.80
N TYR A 169 14.72 -3.49 -1.32
CA TYR A 169 15.02 -4.12 -0.03
C TYR A 169 15.17 -5.62 -0.16
N TYR A 170 15.92 -6.21 0.77
CA TYR A 170 15.98 -7.67 0.92
C TYR A 170 14.70 -8.22 1.54
N TYR A 171 14.15 -9.28 0.94
CA TYR A 171 12.92 -9.93 1.35
C TYR A 171 11.79 -8.92 1.51
N SER A 172 10.80 -9.13 2.39
CA SER A 172 9.82 -8.12 2.80
C SER A 172 10.31 -7.28 3.99
N GLY A 173 11.63 -7.11 4.12
CA GLY A 173 12.29 -6.54 5.30
C GLY A 173 12.64 -5.07 5.17
N ILE A 174 13.28 -4.53 6.20
CA ILE A 174 13.67 -3.10 6.29
C ILE A 174 15.10 -2.83 5.81
N TYR A 175 15.80 -3.84 5.29
CA TYR A 175 17.21 -3.73 4.92
C TYR A 175 17.35 -3.30 3.46
N TYR A 176 17.90 -2.11 3.25
CA TYR A 176 18.20 -1.59 1.92
C TYR A 176 19.14 -2.51 1.13
N LEU A 177 18.75 -2.78 -0.11
CA LEU A 177 19.58 -3.44 -1.11
C LEU A 177 20.61 -2.43 -1.63
N LYS A 178 21.89 -2.69 -1.39
CA LYS A 178 22.99 -1.80 -1.83
C LYS A 178 23.91 -2.44 -2.87
N ASP A 179 23.79 -3.73 -3.11
CA ASP A 179 24.60 -4.47 -4.08
C ASP A 179 23.73 -4.94 -5.24
N ILE A 180 24.03 -4.45 -6.44
CA ILE A 180 23.31 -4.81 -7.65
C ILE A 180 23.56 -6.27 -8.05
N ASN A 181 24.68 -6.88 -7.63
CA ASN A 181 24.95 -8.29 -7.88
C ASN A 181 23.95 -9.19 -7.14
N HIS A 182 23.51 -8.79 -5.96
CA HIS A 182 22.43 -9.48 -5.25
C HIS A 182 21.09 -9.36 -5.98
N PHE A 183 20.80 -8.18 -6.56
CA PHE A 183 19.62 -8.00 -7.41
C PHE A 183 19.68 -8.88 -8.68
N ASN A 184 20.88 -9.12 -9.23
CA ASN A 184 21.04 -9.97 -10.41
C ASN A 184 20.65 -11.44 -10.16
N LEU A 185 20.52 -11.88 -8.91
CA LEU A 185 20.03 -13.22 -8.55
C LEU A 185 18.51 -13.36 -8.63
N VAL A 186 17.77 -12.26 -8.70
CA VAL A 186 16.30 -12.27 -8.73
C VAL A 186 15.73 -11.81 -10.07
N GLU A 187 14.51 -12.25 -10.36
CA GLU A 187 13.68 -11.83 -11.49
C GLU A 187 12.31 -11.33 -11.00
N PRO A 188 11.61 -10.47 -11.78
CA PRO A 188 10.29 -9.98 -11.40
C PRO A 188 9.31 -11.12 -11.14
N ASP A 189 8.56 -11.02 -10.05
CA ASP A 189 7.57 -12.02 -9.64
C ASP A 189 6.14 -11.49 -9.81
N VAL A 190 5.76 -10.51 -8.98
CA VAL A 190 4.45 -9.87 -9.00
C VAL A 190 4.61 -8.36 -8.96
N ALA A 191 3.85 -7.66 -9.82
CA ALA A 191 3.59 -6.24 -9.66
C ALA A 191 2.21 -6.02 -9.04
N THR A 192 2.14 -5.19 -8.01
CA THR A 192 0.88 -4.66 -7.46
C THR A 192 0.77 -3.20 -7.87
N ILE A 193 -0.37 -2.82 -8.46
CA ILE A 193 -0.63 -1.44 -8.87
C ILE A 193 -1.96 -1.00 -8.27
N LYS A 194 -1.94 0.03 -7.41
CA LYS A 194 -3.18 0.70 -6.98
C LYS A 194 -3.37 1.97 -7.80
N TYR A 195 -4.60 2.17 -8.28
CA TYR A 195 -4.91 3.25 -9.21
C TYR A 195 -6.32 3.80 -9.05
N ILE A 196 -6.48 5.09 -9.32
CA ILE A 196 -7.77 5.78 -9.20
C ILE A 196 -8.59 5.59 -10.47
N ASN A 197 -9.85 5.17 -10.29
CA ASN A 197 -10.90 5.27 -11.30
C ASN A 197 -12.24 5.54 -10.61
N ASP A 198 -13.07 6.40 -11.17
CA ASP A 198 -14.40 6.72 -10.61
C ASP A 198 -14.37 7.05 -9.09
N ASN A 199 -13.38 7.84 -8.67
CA ASN A 199 -13.13 8.25 -7.27
C ASN A 199 -12.79 7.10 -6.29
N LYS A 200 -12.51 5.90 -6.81
CA LYS A 200 -12.10 4.74 -6.02
C LYS A 200 -10.70 4.30 -6.38
N ILE A 201 -10.00 3.77 -5.40
CA ILE A 201 -8.71 3.09 -5.56
C ILE A 201 -9.00 1.61 -5.78
N TYR A 202 -8.45 1.08 -6.87
CA TYR A 202 -8.51 -0.32 -7.23
C TYR A 202 -7.12 -0.92 -7.21
N THR A 203 -7.02 -2.18 -6.78
CA THR A 203 -5.77 -2.92 -6.74
C THR A 203 -5.74 -3.95 -7.86
N SER A 204 -4.71 -3.90 -8.71
CA SER A 204 -4.46 -4.91 -9.73
C SER A 204 -3.13 -5.60 -9.48
N TYR A 205 -3.11 -6.91 -9.64
CA TYR A 205 -1.93 -7.75 -9.53
C TYR A 205 -1.59 -8.30 -10.91
N TYR A 206 -0.31 -8.27 -11.25
CA TYR A 206 0.23 -8.89 -12.45
C TYR A 206 1.31 -9.89 -12.09
N ASP A 207 1.08 -11.16 -12.44
CA ASP A 207 2.06 -12.24 -12.29
C ASP A 207 2.91 -12.35 -13.56
N PHE A 208 4.22 -12.10 -13.43
CA PHE A 208 5.16 -12.11 -14.56
C PHE A 208 5.37 -13.51 -15.14
N SER A 209 5.24 -14.57 -14.33
CA SER A 209 5.44 -15.94 -14.76
C SER A 209 4.27 -16.46 -15.60
N THR A 210 3.04 -16.17 -15.18
CA THR A 210 1.83 -16.61 -15.89
C THR A 210 1.30 -15.59 -16.88
N LYS A 211 1.77 -14.34 -16.81
CA LYS A 211 1.30 -13.18 -17.59
C LYS A 211 -0.20 -12.92 -17.42
N LYS A 212 -0.69 -13.14 -16.20
CA LYS A 212 -2.11 -13.01 -15.86
C LYS A 212 -2.33 -11.88 -14.87
N TYR A 213 -3.51 -11.30 -14.99
CA TYR A 213 -4.03 -10.33 -14.03
C TYR A 213 -5.00 -10.98 -13.06
N SER A 214 -4.97 -10.49 -11.83
CA SER A 214 -6.08 -10.54 -10.88
C SER A 214 -6.34 -9.13 -10.35
N GLU A 215 -7.54 -8.88 -9.84
CA GLU A 215 -7.89 -7.64 -9.16
C GLU A 215 -8.43 -7.99 -7.79
N ASP A 216 -8.20 -7.11 -6.81
CA ASP A 216 -8.87 -7.23 -5.53
C ASP A 216 -10.39 -6.99 -5.72
N GLU A 217 -11.21 -7.75 -5.02
CA GLU A 217 -12.67 -7.58 -5.07
C GLU A 217 -13.09 -6.28 -4.37
N ASN A 218 -12.30 -5.87 -3.37
CA ASN A 218 -12.55 -4.67 -2.60
C ASN A 218 -11.92 -3.45 -3.27
N THR A 219 -12.59 -2.31 -3.08
CA THR A 219 -12.13 -1.00 -3.54
C THR A 219 -12.14 -0.05 -2.36
N GLU A 220 -11.19 0.86 -2.33
CA GLU A 220 -11.13 1.92 -1.33
C GLU A 220 -11.67 3.23 -1.92
N GLU A 221 -12.29 4.07 -1.09
CA GLU A 221 -12.59 5.44 -1.52
C GLU A 221 -11.27 6.21 -1.61
N ALA A 222 -11.04 6.92 -2.72
CA ALA A 222 -9.81 7.69 -2.88
C ALA A 222 -9.74 8.84 -1.86
N TYR A 223 -10.89 9.40 -1.48
CA TYR A 223 -10.96 10.54 -0.56
C TYR A 223 -11.85 10.21 0.64
N TYR A 224 -11.22 9.83 1.75
CA TYR A 224 -11.88 9.67 3.03
C TYR A 224 -12.04 11.02 3.74
N TRP A 225 -13.22 11.26 4.33
CA TRP A 225 -13.40 12.35 5.29
C TRP A 225 -14.42 11.97 6.35
N THR A 226 -14.08 12.22 7.62
CA THR A 226 -15.00 11.95 8.74
C THR A 226 -16.23 12.85 8.71
N THR A 227 -17.34 12.34 9.24
CA THR A 227 -18.54 13.13 9.54
C THR A 227 -18.60 13.55 11.02
N SER A 228 -17.56 13.26 11.81
CA SER A 228 -17.46 13.64 13.22
C SER A 228 -17.27 15.15 13.41
N GLU A 229 -17.50 15.64 14.63
CA GLU A 229 -17.26 17.05 14.96
C GLU A 229 -15.79 17.45 14.74
N LEU A 230 -14.85 16.55 15.03
CA LEU A 230 -13.42 16.79 14.86
C LEU A 230 -13.05 17.15 13.41
N GLY A 231 -13.69 16.50 12.42
CA GLY A 231 -13.49 16.83 11.00
C GLY A 231 -13.97 18.22 10.60
N THR A 232 -14.71 18.93 11.46
CA THR A 232 -15.15 20.32 11.24
C THR A 232 -14.19 21.35 11.86
N LYS A 233 -13.29 20.91 12.75
CA LYS A 233 -12.33 21.77 13.46
C LYS A 233 -11.00 21.91 12.72
N ILE A 234 -10.74 21.08 11.72
CA ILE A 234 -9.49 21.02 10.96
C ILE A 234 -9.77 21.17 9.45
N PRO A 235 -8.90 21.80 8.64
CA PRO A 235 -9.21 22.05 7.24
C PRO A 235 -9.13 20.76 6.41
N LYS A 236 -9.91 20.68 5.32
CA LYS A 236 -9.74 19.63 4.33
C LYS A 236 -8.45 19.85 3.52
N PRO A 237 -7.57 18.85 3.36
CA PRO A 237 -6.44 18.97 2.47
C PRO A 237 -6.92 19.02 1.01
N ASP A 238 -6.22 19.78 0.17
CA ASP A 238 -6.53 19.89 -1.26
C ASP A 238 -5.68 18.89 -2.04
N VAL A 239 -6.04 17.61 -1.94
CA VAL A 239 -5.34 16.48 -2.57
C VAL A 239 -6.34 15.48 -3.14
N LYS A 240 -5.87 14.60 -4.04
CA LYS A 240 -6.72 13.55 -4.63
C LYS A 240 -6.95 12.36 -3.70
N VAL A 241 -5.98 12.07 -2.83
CA VAL A 241 -6.01 10.87 -1.98
C VAL A 241 -5.92 11.27 -0.51
N VAL A 242 -6.96 10.89 0.24
CA VAL A 242 -7.00 10.98 1.70
C VAL A 242 -7.40 9.62 2.24
N LYS A 243 -6.55 9.00 3.06
CA LYS A 243 -6.83 7.72 3.72
C LYS A 243 -7.09 7.95 5.21
N LYS A 244 -7.94 7.14 5.82
CA LYS A 244 -8.12 7.13 7.27
C LYS A 244 -6.82 6.64 7.93
N TYR A 245 -6.34 7.32 8.97
CA TYR A 245 -5.12 6.97 9.69
C TYR A 245 -5.39 6.85 11.19
N ILE A 246 -4.94 5.75 11.83
CA ILE A 246 -5.07 5.44 13.27
C ILE A 246 -6.51 5.38 13.80
N SER A 247 -7.24 6.49 13.80
CA SER A 247 -8.46 6.72 14.58
C SER A 247 -9.49 7.55 13.81
N ASP A 248 -10.76 7.26 14.05
CA ASP A 248 -11.87 8.16 13.77
C ASP A 248 -12.96 7.86 14.79
N ASN A 249 -12.92 8.58 15.90
CA ASN A 249 -13.86 8.48 17.01
C ASN A 249 -14.06 9.86 17.66
N GLU A 250 -14.80 9.91 18.75
CA GLU A 250 -15.14 11.17 19.44
C GLU A 250 -13.93 11.92 20.01
N ASN A 251 -12.84 11.20 20.32
CA ASN A 251 -11.65 11.76 20.97
C ASN A 251 -10.50 12.01 20.01
N SER A 252 -10.50 11.38 18.83
CA SER A 252 -9.38 11.46 17.90
C SER A 252 -9.82 11.17 16.47
N PHE A 253 -9.38 12.02 15.54
CA PHE A 253 -9.51 11.82 14.11
C PHE A 253 -8.14 11.96 13.45
N GLY A 254 -7.71 10.92 12.74
CA GLY A 254 -6.46 10.89 11.99
C GLY A 254 -6.68 10.56 10.51
N PHE A 255 -5.87 11.18 9.65
CA PHE A 255 -5.81 10.87 8.23
C PHE A 255 -4.42 11.05 7.64
N GLU A 256 -4.20 10.42 6.49
CA GLU A 256 -3.05 10.62 5.62
C GLU A 256 -3.50 11.31 4.35
N ALA A 257 -2.79 12.36 3.93
CA ALA A 257 -3.05 13.08 2.69
C ALA A 257 -1.82 12.97 1.77
N TYR A 258 -2.01 12.39 0.60
CA TYR A 258 -0.92 12.02 -0.32
C TYR A 258 -0.81 12.97 -1.52
N GLY A 259 0.37 13.02 -2.13
CA GLY A 259 0.64 13.79 -3.35
C GLY A 259 0.83 15.27 -3.08
N LEU A 260 1.47 15.62 -1.98
CA LEU A 260 1.73 17.00 -1.58
C LEU A 260 3.21 17.20 -1.28
N SER A 261 3.75 18.36 -1.64
CA SER A 261 5.13 18.73 -1.32
C SER A 261 5.25 19.28 0.10
N LEU A 262 6.49 19.41 0.61
CA LEU A 262 6.77 20.11 1.85
C LEU A 262 6.19 21.54 1.89
N ASP A 263 6.16 22.25 0.75
CA ASP A 263 5.52 23.57 0.65
C ASP A 263 4.00 23.49 0.87
N LYS A 264 3.34 22.47 0.31
CA LYS A 264 1.91 22.23 0.53
C LYS A 264 1.59 21.79 1.96
N PHE A 265 2.50 21.06 2.60
CA PHE A 265 2.44 20.79 4.03
C PHE A 265 2.49 22.11 4.83
N ASN A 266 3.43 23.00 4.53
CA ASN A 266 3.55 24.30 5.20
C ASN A 266 2.31 25.19 4.98
N GLU A 267 1.73 25.20 3.77
CA GLU A 267 0.44 25.87 3.51
C GLU A 267 -0.70 25.31 4.37
N TYR A 268 -0.70 23.99 4.63
CA TYR A 268 -1.69 23.35 5.48
C TYR A 268 -1.50 23.71 6.95
N VAL A 269 -0.25 23.76 7.43
CA VAL A 269 0.11 24.28 8.76
C VAL A 269 -0.44 25.71 8.95
N ASP A 270 -0.27 26.58 7.95
CA ASP A 270 -0.79 27.96 8.02
C ASP A 270 -2.32 28.01 8.13
N LYS A 271 -3.04 27.09 7.48
CA LYS A 271 -4.50 26.97 7.63
C LYS A 271 -4.88 26.53 9.05
N CYS A 272 -4.14 25.61 9.67
CA CYS A 272 -4.35 25.24 11.07
C CYS A 272 -4.11 26.43 12.01
N LYS A 273 -3.04 27.20 11.80
CA LYS A 273 -2.76 28.43 12.56
C LYS A 273 -3.89 29.45 12.44
N GLN A 274 -4.46 29.63 11.25
CA GLN A 274 -5.60 30.52 11.02
C GLN A 274 -6.88 30.08 11.75
N LEU A 275 -7.02 28.78 12.06
CA LEU A 275 -8.12 28.23 12.86
C LEU A 275 -7.88 28.35 14.38
N GLY A 276 -6.69 28.78 14.80
CA GLY A 276 -6.38 29.07 16.21
C GLY A 276 -5.44 28.06 16.88
N PHE A 277 -4.99 27.02 16.17
CA PHE A 277 -3.96 26.09 16.66
C PHE A 277 -2.61 26.80 16.74
N THR A 278 -2.35 27.45 17.87
CA THR A 278 -1.20 28.35 18.09
C THR A 278 -0.68 28.32 19.52
N VAL A 279 -1.34 27.56 20.41
CA VAL A 279 -0.98 27.42 21.83
C VAL A 279 0.01 26.26 21.97
N ASP A 280 1.01 26.42 22.84
CA ASP A 280 2.06 25.42 23.11
C ASP A 280 2.70 24.83 21.84
N GLU A 281 2.98 25.70 20.87
CA GLU A 281 3.51 25.33 19.55
C GLU A 281 4.85 24.57 19.63
N SER A 282 4.90 23.43 18.93
CA SER A 282 6.09 22.69 18.57
C SER A 282 6.21 22.61 17.05
N SER A 283 7.28 23.15 16.48
CA SER A 283 7.49 23.15 15.03
C SER A 283 8.96 22.97 14.65
N TYR A 284 9.19 22.15 13.63
CA TYR A 284 10.44 22.01 12.89
C TYR A 284 10.10 21.55 11.46
N GLU A 285 11.10 21.40 10.59
CA GLU A 285 10.87 21.01 9.20
C GLU A 285 10.08 19.69 9.10
N GLY A 286 8.98 19.71 8.36
CA GLY A 286 8.08 18.56 8.21
C GLY A 286 7.29 18.21 9.47
N HIS A 287 7.21 19.10 10.48
CA HIS A 287 6.43 18.86 11.69
C HIS A 287 5.76 20.12 12.24
N TYR A 288 4.52 19.93 12.70
CA TYR A 288 3.79 20.94 13.46
C TYR A 288 2.91 20.27 14.52
N SER A 289 2.88 20.85 15.70
CA SER A 289 1.92 20.48 16.75
C SER A 289 1.55 21.72 17.55
N ALA A 290 0.26 21.91 17.82
CA ALA A 290 -0.23 23.02 18.65
C ALA A 290 -1.65 22.75 19.14
N ASP A 291 -2.01 23.38 20.25
CA ASP A 291 -3.36 23.41 20.77
C ASP A 291 -4.13 24.62 20.25
N ASP A 292 -5.45 24.50 20.16
CA ASP A 292 -6.36 25.65 20.09
C ASP A 292 -6.71 26.17 21.50
N LYS A 293 -7.48 27.26 21.56
CA LYS A 293 -7.91 27.88 22.83
C LYS A 293 -8.83 26.99 23.68
N ASP A 294 -9.46 25.99 23.07
CA ASP A 294 -10.43 25.10 23.70
C ASP A 294 -9.76 23.76 24.11
N GLY A 295 -8.45 23.60 23.84
CA GLY A 295 -7.63 22.46 24.25
C GLY A 295 -7.57 21.32 23.23
N TYR A 296 -8.08 21.52 22.01
CA TYR A 296 -7.91 20.54 20.93
C TYR A 296 -6.48 20.62 20.41
N ASN A 297 -5.84 19.46 20.23
CA ASN A 297 -4.48 19.39 19.71
C ASN A 297 -4.50 18.98 18.24
N VAL A 298 -3.68 19.63 17.41
CA VAL A 298 -3.31 19.10 16.10
C VAL A 298 -1.88 18.61 16.11
N TYR A 299 -1.64 17.46 15.49
CA TYR A 299 -0.33 16.89 15.22
C TYR A 299 -0.18 16.61 13.73
N LEU A 300 0.87 17.15 13.12
CA LEU A 300 1.15 17.04 11.70
C LEU A 300 2.59 16.56 11.48
N SER A 301 2.78 15.61 10.57
CA SER A 301 4.10 15.15 10.14
C SER A 301 4.14 14.90 8.63
N TYR A 302 5.10 15.51 7.95
CA TYR A 302 5.41 15.25 6.54
C TYR A 302 6.31 14.03 6.40
N LYS A 303 6.07 13.24 5.34
CA LYS A 303 6.81 12.03 4.97
C LYS A 303 7.33 12.23 3.56
N GLU A 304 8.62 12.57 3.45
CA GLU A 304 9.28 12.90 2.19
C GLU A 304 9.44 11.69 1.26
N ASP A 305 9.57 10.50 1.83
CA ASP A 305 9.78 9.27 1.05
C ASP A 305 8.65 8.98 0.06
N ASP A 306 7.40 9.35 0.41
CA ASP A 306 6.20 9.13 -0.41
C ASP A 306 5.33 10.38 -0.64
N ASP A 307 5.85 11.57 -0.27
CA ASP A 307 5.18 12.87 -0.48
C ASP A 307 3.76 12.93 0.10
N TYR A 308 3.62 12.55 1.38
CA TYR A 308 2.36 12.62 2.11
C TYR A 308 2.53 13.27 3.48
N MET A 309 1.43 13.70 4.08
CA MET A 309 1.40 14.12 5.48
C MET A 309 0.45 13.26 6.29
N THR A 310 0.83 12.95 7.52
CA THR A 310 -0.08 12.48 8.55
C THR A 310 -0.62 13.66 9.33
N VAL A 311 -1.91 13.62 9.65
CA VAL A 311 -2.59 14.63 10.45
C VAL A 311 -3.45 13.92 11.47
N THR A 312 -3.33 14.33 12.74
CA THR A 312 -4.25 13.95 13.81
C THR A 312 -4.81 15.21 14.45
N ILE A 313 -6.09 15.18 14.81
CA ILE A 313 -6.71 16.10 15.74
C ILE A 313 -7.29 15.31 16.92
N ASP A 314 -6.89 15.70 18.13
CA ASP A 314 -7.33 15.09 19.37
C ASP A 314 -8.18 16.06 20.18
N ALA A 315 -9.24 15.53 20.80
CA ALA A 315 -10.06 16.26 21.75
C ALA A 315 -9.26 16.56 23.03
N PRO A 316 -9.63 17.62 23.78
CA PRO A 316 -9.00 17.90 25.07
C PRO A 316 -9.06 16.68 26.00
N SER A 317 -7.96 16.40 26.69
CA SER A 317 -7.97 15.39 27.76
C SER A 317 -8.87 15.85 28.92
N GLU A 318 -9.73 14.96 29.42
CA GLU A 318 -10.53 15.21 30.64
C GLU A 318 -9.67 15.41 31.89
#